data_AF-A0A7X2SSU0-F1
#
_entry.id   AF-A0A7X2SSU0-F1
#
_cell.length_a   1.000
_cell.length_b   1.000
_cell.length_c   1.000
_cell.angle_alpha   90.00
_cell.angle_beta   90.00
_cell.angle_gamma   90.00
#
_symmetry.space_group_name_H-M   'P 1'
#
loop_
_entity.id
_entity.type
_entity.pdbx_description
1 polymer ?
#
loop_
_entity_poly.entity_id
_entity_poly.type
_entity_poly.pdbx_seq_one_letter_code
_entity_poly.pdbx_strand_id
1 'polypeptide(L)'
;MIIFLLTLLDDNDSLIAMYIKTGNQMSEAENEIYPNGCLNTGMSHGLAGVGSVLAYAYKKGFMKKEILHGLERIIQIYEKFELVDKNKFHWKDGIDYNELVNNRTILKDNDLFIRDAWCYGSPGISVLYLYIGLIQDNSYLIKKAIEILYRATKEMRNVDSNMICHGKSGIVSICILFRKLIKTRKFDTFINNYTDEIESIFDKDIRNLGFLEGTTGIILTLNECFSNKGKTQWMKSLMLFDDF
;
A
#
# COMPACT_ATOMS: atom_id res chain seq x y z
N MET A 1 12.54 4.94 17.82
CA MET A 1 11.82 4.87 16.53
C MET A 1 10.36 4.41 16.71
N ILE A 2 10.07 3.20 17.23
CA ILE A 2 8.68 2.71 17.41
C ILE A 2 7.82 3.67 18.25
N ILE A 3 8.32 4.10 19.42
CA ILE A 3 7.63 5.07 20.29
C ILE A 3 7.26 6.34 19.52
N PHE A 4 8.20 6.89 18.75
CA PHE A 4 7.96 8.09 17.94
C PHE A 4 6.86 7.88 16.90
N LEU A 5 6.87 6.75 16.18
CA LEU A 5 5.80 6.43 15.22
C LEU A 5 4.44 6.29 15.91
N LEU A 6 4.39 5.69 17.11
CA LEU A 6 3.15 5.58 17.88
C LEU A 6 2.63 6.96 18.32
N THR A 7 3.51 7.87 18.74
CA THR A 7 3.08 9.25 19.10
C THR A 7 2.53 10.03 17.92
N LEU A 8 2.89 9.67 16.68
CA LEU A 8 2.29 10.28 15.49
C LEU A 8 0.86 9.81 15.23
N LEU A 9 0.44 8.70 15.86
CA LEU A 9 -0.93 8.22 15.77
C LEU A 9 -1.86 8.90 16.76
N ASP A 10 -1.34 9.62 17.77
CA ASP A 10 -2.17 10.33 18.74
C ASP A 10 -2.86 11.55 18.10
N ASP A 11 -3.92 12.04 18.76
CA ASP A 11 -4.58 13.28 18.34
C ASP A 11 -3.81 14.51 18.84
N ASN A 12 -3.58 15.45 17.94
CA ASN A 12 -3.05 16.78 18.19
C ASN A 12 -4.00 17.81 17.57
N ASP A 13 -4.55 18.71 18.39
CA ASP A 13 -5.57 19.68 17.98
C ASP A 13 -6.80 19.04 17.28
N SER A 14 -7.28 17.90 17.78
CA SER A 14 -8.41 17.12 17.24
C SER A 14 -8.17 16.44 15.88
N LEU A 15 -6.93 16.44 15.38
CA LEU A 15 -6.52 15.69 14.19
C LEU A 15 -5.43 14.70 14.56
N ILE A 16 -5.30 13.60 13.83
CA ILE A 16 -4.15 12.71 13.99
C ILE A 16 -2.84 13.47 13.75
N ALA A 17 -1.82 13.26 14.57
CA ALA A 17 -0.54 13.99 14.48
C ALA A 17 0.22 13.75 13.15
N MET A 18 -0.11 12.68 12.41
CA MET A 18 0.33 12.45 11.02
C MET A 18 -0.30 13.39 9.97
N TYR A 19 -1.21 14.28 10.35
CA TYR A 19 -1.83 15.22 9.41
C TYR A 19 -0.81 16.21 8.85
N ILE A 20 -0.71 16.28 7.53
CA ILE A 20 0.23 17.16 6.82
C ILE A 20 -0.48 18.47 6.49
N LYS A 21 -0.04 19.55 7.14
CA LYS A 21 -0.54 20.91 6.89
C LYS A 21 -0.12 21.41 5.50
N THR A 22 -0.91 22.31 4.93
CA THR A 22 -0.52 23.04 3.72
C THR A 22 0.78 23.80 3.94
N GLY A 23 1.61 23.86 2.90
CA GLY A 23 3.00 24.33 2.95
C GLY A 23 4.01 23.23 3.28
N ASN A 24 3.57 22.09 3.83
CA ASN A 24 4.42 20.93 4.15
C ASN A 24 4.16 19.72 3.24
N GLN A 25 3.37 19.87 2.18
CA GLN A 25 3.24 18.82 1.15
C GLN A 25 4.55 18.66 0.37
N MET A 26 4.75 17.52 -0.29
CA MET A 26 6.02 17.22 -0.97
C MET A 26 6.22 18.02 -2.26
N SER A 27 5.15 18.63 -2.80
CA SER A 27 5.18 19.46 -4.00
C SER A 27 4.16 20.61 -3.95
N GLU A 28 4.36 21.61 -4.80
CA GLU A 28 3.40 22.72 -4.97
C GLU A 28 2.03 22.22 -5.48
N ALA A 29 2.02 21.28 -6.43
CA ALA A 29 0.79 20.68 -6.94
C ALA A 29 -0.01 19.98 -5.82
N GLU A 30 0.64 19.27 -4.90
CA GLU A 30 -0.05 18.66 -3.74
C GLU A 30 -0.59 19.72 -2.78
N ASN A 31 0.10 20.86 -2.60
CA ASN A 31 -0.45 21.98 -1.82
C ASN A 31 -1.72 22.57 -2.46
N GLU A 32 -1.79 22.61 -3.80
CA GLU A 32 -2.99 23.05 -4.52
C GLU A 32 -4.15 22.05 -4.39
N ILE A 33 -3.86 20.75 -4.44
CA ILE A 33 -4.85 19.68 -4.23
C ILE A 33 -5.36 19.67 -2.77
N TYR A 34 -4.47 19.93 -1.80
CA TYR A 34 -4.75 19.92 -0.37
C TYR A 34 -4.54 21.30 0.27
N PRO A 35 -5.39 22.30 -0.04
CA PRO A 35 -5.23 23.68 0.43
C PRO A 35 -5.44 23.85 1.93
N ASN A 36 -5.99 22.84 2.61
CA ASN A 36 -6.09 22.76 4.08
C ASN A 36 -5.26 21.62 4.67
N GLY A 37 -4.47 20.92 3.85
CA GLY A 37 -3.70 19.74 4.24
C GLY A 37 -4.46 18.43 4.04
N CYS A 38 -3.80 17.33 4.38
CA CYS A 38 -4.38 16.00 4.32
C CYS A 38 -3.68 15.00 5.26
N LEU A 39 -4.39 13.92 5.59
CA LEU A 39 -3.79 12.70 6.09
C LEU A 39 -3.43 11.81 4.90
N ASN A 40 -2.14 11.67 4.61
CA ASN A 40 -1.66 10.81 3.52
C ASN A 40 -1.95 9.32 3.82
N THR A 41 -2.57 8.63 2.87
CA THR A 41 -3.01 7.23 3.04
C THR A 41 -2.10 6.22 2.36
N GLY A 42 -1.08 6.67 1.62
CA GLY A 42 -0.20 5.82 0.83
C GLY A 42 0.66 4.87 1.67
N MET A 43 1.13 3.79 1.03
CA MET A 43 2.15 2.91 1.60
C MET A 43 3.51 3.61 1.65
N SER A 44 3.82 4.39 0.62
CA SER A 44 5.13 5.04 0.43
C SER A 44 5.34 6.26 1.34
N HIS A 45 4.28 7.06 1.53
CA HIS A 45 4.37 8.37 2.18
C HIS A 45 3.33 8.60 3.27
N GLY A 46 2.56 7.56 3.63
CA GLY A 46 1.37 7.72 4.46
C GLY A 46 1.20 6.68 5.55
N LEU A 47 -0.04 6.65 6.03
CA LEU A 47 -0.45 5.86 7.18
C LEU A 47 -0.26 4.35 6.98
N ALA A 48 -0.41 3.83 5.74
CA ALA A 48 -0.23 2.42 5.45
C ALA A 48 1.23 1.97 5.61
N GLY A 49 2.18 2.85 5.26
CA GLY A 49 3.61 2.59 5.48
C GLY A 49 3.95 2.49 6.96
N VAL A 50 3.48 3.47 7.75
CA VAL A 50 3.65 3.49 9.21
C VAL A 50 3.04 2.24 9.84
N GLY A 51 1.79 1.90 9.48
CA GLY A 51 1.12 0.70 9.97
C GLY A 51 1.86 -0.59 9.60
N SER A 52 2.41 -0.68 8.38
CA SER A 52 3.14 -1.87 7.93
C SER A 52 4.46 -2.08 8.69
N VAL A 53 5.21 -1.00 8.94
CA VAL A 53 6.44 -1.07 9.76
C VAL A 53 6.13 -1.40 11.21
N LEU A 54 5.08 -0.81 11.80
CA LEU A 54 4.62 -1.14 13.14
C LEU A 54 4.20 -2.60 13.24
N ALA A 55 3.42 -3.11 12.28
CA ALA A 55 3.02 -4.50 12.23
C ALA A 55 4.23 -5.45 12.16
N TYR A 56 5.25 -5.11 11.37
CA TYR A 56 6.48 -5.90 11.34
C TYR A 56 7.25 -5.84 12.66
N ALA A 57 7.32 -4.68 13.30
CA ALA A 57 7.92 -4.54 14.63
C ALA A 57 7.18 -5.38 15.69
N TYR A 58 5.84 -5.43 15.64
CA TYR A 58 5.05 -6.34 16.47
C TYR A 58 5.45 -7.80 16.25
N LYS A 59 5.56 -8.22 14.97
CA LYS A 59 5.96 -9.58 14.63
C LYS A 59 7.35 -9.93 15.17
N LYS A 60 8.28 -8.97 15.16
CA LYS A 60 9.63 -9.12 15.74
C LYS A 60 9.66 -9.04 17.27
N GLY A 61 8.52 -8.84 17.92
CA GLY A 61 8.38 -8.94 19.38
C GLY A 61 8.50 -7.62 20.13
N PHE A 62 8.53 -6.48 19.43
CA PHE A 62 8.66 -5.17 20.06
C PHE A 62 7.30 -4.58 20.45
N MET A 63 7.20 -4.02 21.65
CA MET A 63 6.06 -3.18 22.12
C MET A 63 4.67 -3.69 21.71
N LYS A 64 4.44 -5.01 21.87
CA LYS A 64 3.30 -5.69 21.24
C LYS A 64 1.95 -5.04 21.58
N LYS A 65 1.75 -4.66 22.85
CA LYS A 65 0.49 -4.09 23.31
C LYS A 65 0.22 -2.70 22.72
N GLU A 66 1.22 -1.82 22.77
CA GLU A 66 1.13 -0.45 22.28
C GLU A 66 0.97 -0.42 20.75
N ILE A 67 1.74 -1.28 20.06
CA ILE A 67 1.63 -1.43 18.61
C ILE A 67 0.25 -1.94 18.23
N LEU A 68 -0.27 -2.97 18.90
CA LEU A 68 -1.59 -3.50 18.58
C LEU A 68 -2.67 -2.41 18.65
N HIS A 69 -2.63 -1.57 19.68
CA HIS A 69 -3.55 -0.44 19.81
C HIS A 69 -3.38 0.58 18.66
N GLY A 70 -2.15 0.92 18.30
CA GLY A 70 -1.87 1.80 17.16
C GLY A 70 -2.37 1.23 15.84
N LEU A 71 -2.19 -0.08 15.60
CA LEU A 71 -2.69 -0.77 14.41
C LEU A 71 -4.22 -0.81 14.36
N GLU A 72 -4.88 -1.01 15.49
CA GLU A 72 -6.34 -0.95 15.60
C GLU A 72 -6.87 0.43 15.20
N ARG A 73 -6.20 1.50 15.67
CA ARG A 73 -6.55 2.87 15.28
C ARG A 73 -6.34 3.11 13.78
N ILE A 74 -5.22 2.66 13.23
CA ILE A 74 -4.92 2.77 11.80
C ILE A 74 -5.98 2.07 10.96
N ILE A 75 -6.29 0.80 11.27
CA ILE A 75 -7.24 0.04 10.45
C ILE A 75 -8.66 0.61 10.54
N GLN A 76 -9.04 1.18 11.69
CA GLN A 76 -10.32 1.89 11.83
C GLN A 76 -10.41 3.12 10.92
N ILE A 77 -9.31 3.86 10.70
CA ILE A 77 -9.27 4.98 9.74
C ILE A 77 -9.51 4.45 8.32
N TYR A 78 -8.84 3.37 7.91
CA TYR A 78 -9.05 2.77 6.60
C TYR A 78 -10.48 2.21 6.43
N GLU A 79 -11.04 1.53 7.43
CA GLU A 79 -12.44 1.06 7.39
C GLU A 79 -13.42 2.22 7.21
N LYS A 80 -13.15 3.34 7.89
CA LYS A 80 -14.05 4.51 7.91
C LYS A 80 -14.03 5.31 6.62
N PHE A 81 -12.87 5.45 6.01
CA PHE A 81 -12.67 6.29 4.83
C PHE A 81 -12.56 5.49 3.53
N GLU A 82 -12.86 4.19 3.56
CA GLU A 82 -13.06 3.39 2.35
C GLU A 82 -14.14 4.06 1.48
N LEU A 83 -13.86 4.18 0.18
CA LEU A 83 -14.83 4.68 -0.79
C LEU A 83 -16.00 3.71 -0.91
N VAL A 84 -17.17 4.24 -1.24
CA VAL A 84 -18.42 3.47 -1.35
C VAL A 84 -18.84 3.24 -2.81
N ASP A 85 -19.91 2.46 -3.00
CA ASP A 85 -20.54 2.19 -4.29
C ASP A 85 -19.55 1.60 -5.33
N LYS A 86 -19.45 2.25 -6.50
CA LYS A 86 -18.59 1.83 -7.62
C LYS A 86 -17.09 1.87 -7.30
N ASN A 87 -16.70 2.54 -6.22
CA ASN A 87 -15.32 2.70 -5.79
C ASN A 87 -15.00 1.88 -4.53
N LYS A 88 -15.87 0.94 -4.13
CA LYS A 88 -15.61 0.04 -3.00
C LYS A 88 -14.23 -0.62 -3.11
N PHE A 89 -13.52 -0.73 -1.98
CA PHE A 89 -12.14 -1.19 -1.83
C PHE A 89 -11.06 -0.23 -2.34
N HIS A 90 -11.39 1.05 -2.46
CA HIS A 90 -10.44 2.10 -2.79
C HIS A 90 -10.42 3.19 -1.72
N TRP A 91 -9.35 3.96 -1.72
CA TRP A 91 -9.14 5.12 -0.85
C TRP A 91 -8.56 6.24 -1.70
N LYS A 92 -8.81 7.48 -1.28
CA LYS A 92 -8.08 8.64 -1.78
C LYS A 92 -6.63 8.62 -1.31
N ASP A 93 -5.73 9.24 -2.06
CA ASP A 93 -4.31 9.40 -1.69
C ASP A 93 -4.13 10.21 -0.39
N GLY A 94 -5.09 11.08 -0.08
CA GLY A 94 -5.15 11.85 1.15
C GLY A 94 -6.59 12.11 1.58
N ILE A 95 -6.82 12.06 2.90
CA ILE A 95 -8.10 12.42 3.52
C ILE A 95 -8.01 13.88 3.95
N ASP A 96 -8.85 14.74 3.39
CA ASP A 96 -8.77 16.18 3.65
C ASP A 96 -9.33 16.58 5.03
N TYR A 97 -9.10 17.83 5.43
CA TYR A 97 -9.56 18.36 6.72
C TYR A 97 -11.06 18.16 6.95
N ASN A 98 -11.88 18.47 5.94
CA ASN A 98 -13.32 18.41 6.05
C ASN A 98 -13.80 16.96 6.15
N GLU A 99 -13.14 16.03 5.45
CA GLU A 99 -13.45 14.60 5.55
C GLU A 99 -13.15 14.07 6.95
N LEU A 100 -12.00 14.45 7.53
CA LEU A 100 -11.63 14.07 8.91
C LEU A 100 -12.63 14.62 9.93
N VAL A 101 -12.94 15.91 9.87
CA VAL A 101 -13.86 16.56 10.84
C VAL A 101 -15.29 16.03 10.71
N ASN A 102 -15.77 15.83 9.48
CA ASN A 102 -17.13 15.34 9.23
C ASN A 102 -17.24 13.82 9.29
N ASN A 103 -16.13 13.10 9.50
CA ASN A 103 -16.10 11.65 9.62
C ASN A 103 -16.73 10.90 8.43
N ARG A 104 -16.58 11.45 7.22
CA ARG A 104 -17.11 10.87 5.97
C ARG A 104 -16.26 11.25 4.78
N THR A 105 -16.16 10.35 3.82
CA THR A 105 -15.53 10.64 2.52
C THR A 105 -16.40 11.57 1.68
N ILE A 106 -15.79 12.55 1.02
CA ILE A 106 -16.44 13.51 0.13
C ILE A 106 -15.78 13.39 -1.24
N LEU A 107 -16.42 12.75 -2.21
CA LEU A 107 -15.91 12.67 -3.58
C LEU A 107 -16.12 14.00 -4.31
N LYS A 108 -15.03 14.67 -4.65
CA LYS A 108 -14.98 15.84 -5.55
C LYS A 108 -14.56 15.37 -6.95
N ASP A 109 -14.84 16.19 -7.96
CA ASP A 109 -14.48 15.87 -9.35
C ASP A 109 -12.96 15.70 -9.55
N ASN A 110 -12.14 16.36 -8.73
CA ASN A 110 -10.68 16.21 -8.76
C ASN A 110 -10.17 14.95 -8.01
N ASP A 111 -11.01 14.28 -7.24
CA ASP A 111 -10.67 13.01 -6.55
C ASP A 111 -10.75 11.79 -7.48
N LEU A 112 -10.94 12.01 -8.79
CA LEU A 112 -11.13 10.96 -9.78
C LEU A 112 -9.83 10.23 -10.18
N PHE A 113 -8.66 10.73 -9.78
CA PHE A 113 -7.40 10.02 -10.01
C PHE A 113 -7.14 8.99 -8.90
N ILE A 114 -7.84 7.86 -8.98
CA ILE A 114 -7.56 6.69 -8.14
C ILE A 114 -6.67 5.74 -8.93
N ARG A 115 -5.53 5.35 -8.38
CA ARG A 115 -4.61 4.41 -9.01
C ARG A 115 -4.43 3.15 -8.17
N ASP A 116 -4.31 2.02 -8.84
CA ASP A 116 -3.86 0.79 -8.21
C ASP A 116 -2.33 0.72 -8.24
N ALA A 117 -1.67 1.16 -7.17
CA ALA A 117 -0.21 1.12 -7.07
C ALA A 117 0.28 0.58 -5.72
N TRP A 118 1.56 0.19 -5.67
CA TRP A 118 2.23 -0.08 -4.40
C TRP A 118 2.32 1.20 -3.57
N CYS A 119 2.75 2.33 -4.17
CA CYS A 119 3.02 3.57 -3.44
C CYS A 119 1.75 4.23 -2.87
N TYR A 120 0.66 4.25 -3.65
CA TYR A 120 -0.65 4.81 -3.31
C TYR A 120 -1.78 3.92 -3.85
N GLY A 121 -2.83 3.72 -3.05
CA GLY A 121 -4.02 2.98 -3.44
C GLY A 121 -4.07 1.53 -2.96
N SER A 122 -5.02 0.81 -3.54
CA SER A 122 -5.53 -0.48 -3.05
C SER A 122 -4.46 -1.56 -2.87
N PRO A 123 -3.49 -1.76 -3.80
CA PRO A 123 -2.46 -2.79 -3.64
C PRO A 123 -1.62 -2.58 -2.37
N GLY A 124 -1.06 -1.38 -2.17
CA GLY A 124 -0.30 -1.06 -0.96
C GLY A 124 -1.15 -1.21 0.30
N ILE A 125 -2.36 -0.68 0.31
CA ILE A 125 -3.28 -0.76 1.46
C ILE A 125 -3.65 -2.22 1.79
N SER A 126 -3.77 -3.11 0.79
CA SER A 126 -4.05 -4.53 1.03
C SER A 126 -2.99 -5.21 1.91
N VAL A 127 -1.72 -4.79 1.80
CA VAL A 127 -0.60 -5.32 2.61
C VAL A 127 -0.80 -4.98 4.09
N LEU A 128 -1.22 -3.74 4.38
CA LEU A 128 -1.55 -3.31 5.75
C LEU A 128 -2.67 -4.19 6.34
N TYR A 129 -3.77 -4.36 5.59
CA TYR A 129 -4.88 -5.22 6.00
C TYR A 129 -4.45 -6.66 6.28
N LEU A 130 -3.58 -7.21 5.41
CA LEU A 130 -3.04 -8.56 5.57
C LEU A 130 -2.24 -8.66 6.88
N TYR A 131 -1.31 -7.75 7.11
CA TYR A 131 -0.46 -7.78 8.30
C TYR A 131 -1.24 -7.65 9.61
N ILE A 132 -2.18 -6.70 9.68
CA ILE A 132 -3.02 -6.53 10.87
C ILE A 132 -3.92 -7.76 11.07
N GLY A 133 -4.48 -8.29 9.98
CA GLY A 133 -5.27 -9.51 10.00
C GLY A 133 -4.49 -10.72 10.55
N LEU A 134 -3.23 -10.89 10.13
CA LEU A 134 -2.36 -11.96 10.63
C LEU A 134 -1.97 -11.78 12.10
N ILE A 135 -1.70 -10.54 12.54
CA ILE A 135 -1.38 -10.24 13.95
C ILE A 135 -2.54 -10.58 14.88
N GLN A 136 -3.76 -10.26 14.45
CA GLN A 136 -4.97 -10.41 15.25
C GLN A 136 -5.68 -11.77 15.07
N ASP A 137 -5.17 -12.63 14.20
CA ASP A 137 -5.89 -13.82 13.71
C ASP A 137 -7.32 -13.48 13.22
N ASN A 138 -7.45 -12.33 12.56
CA ASN A 138 -8.72 -11.75 12.16
C ASN A 138 -9.06 -12.15 10.71
N SER A 139 -9.89 -13.19 10.58
CA SER A 139 -10.30 -13.71 9.28
C SER A 139 -11.06 -12.70 8.38
N TYR A 140 -11.73 -11.71 8.97
CA TYR A 140 -12.38 -10.64 8.20
C TYR A 140 -11.33 -9.78 7.49
N LEU A 141 -10.32 -9.31 8.22
CA LEU A 141 -9.26 -8.48 7.65
C LEU A 141 -8.44 -9.22 6.59
N ILE A 142 -8.12 -10.49 6.82
CA ILE A 142 -7.40 -11.32 5.84
C ILE A 142 -8.22 -11.49 4.56
N LYS A 143 -9.53 -11.81 4.68
CA LYS A 143 -10.41 -11.93 3.50
C LYS A 143 -10.56 -10.61 2.76
N LYS A 144 -10.67 -9.50 3.51
CA LYS A 144 -10.76 -8.15 2.94
C LYS A 144 -9.46 -7.78 2.20
N ALA A 145 -8.29 -8.05 2.78
CA ALA A 145 -6.99 -7.87 2.12
C ALA A 145 -6.94 -8.59 0.76
N ILE A 146 -7.35 -9.86 0.74
CA ILE A 146 -7.39 -10.67 -0.49
C ILE A 146 -8.33 -10.06 -1.52
N GLU A 147 -9.49 -9.56 -1.11
CA GLU A 147 -10.48 -8.97 -2.02
C GLU A 147 -10.03 -7.62 -2.58
N ILE A 148 -9.44 -6.75 -1.73
CA ILE A 148 -8.84 -5.48 -2.15
C ILE A 148 -7.82 -5.72 -3.26
N LEU A 149 -6.84 -6.60 -3.00
CA LEU A 149 -5.79 -6.91 -3.97
C LEU A 149 -6.36 -7.57 -5.22
N TYR A 150 -7.31 -8.50 -5.07
CA TYR A 150 -7.92 -9.18 -6.21
C TYR A 150 -8.61 -8.21 -7.16
N ARG A 151 -9.37 -7.25 -6.63
CA ARG A 151 -9.99 -6.21 -7.46
C ARG A 151 -8.95 -5.36 -8.17
N ALA A 152 -7.89 -4.93 -7.46
CA ALA A 152 -6.81 -4.18 -8.09
C ALA A 152 -6.16 -4.94 -9.27
N THR A 153 -5.98 -6.27 -9.14
CA THR A 153 -5.45 -7.10 -10.27
C THR A 153 -6.40 -7.23 -11.46
N LYS A 154 -7.70 -6.92 -11.28
CA LYS A 154 -8.72 -6.93 -12.34
C LYS A 154 -8.93 -5.56 -12.96
N GLU A 155 -8.93 -4.52 -12.14
CA GLU A 155 -9.24 -3.16 -12.56
C GLU A 155 -8.01 -2.44 -13.11
N MET A 156 -6.83 -2.65 -12.51
CA MET A 156 -5.56 -2.07 -12.95
C MET A 156 -5.67 -0.55 -13.20
N ARG A 157 -6.37 0.17 -12.32
CA ARG A 157 -6.73 1.58 -12.55
C ARG A 157 -5.47 2.43 -12.67
N ASN A 158 -5.34 3.15 -13.77
CA ASN A 158 -4.22 4.07 -14.03
C ASN A 158 -2.83 3.41 -13.89
N VAL A 159 -2.71 2.13 -14.29
CA VAL A 159 -1.44 1.41 -14.38
C VAL A 159 -1.01 1.33 -15.84
N ASP A 160 0.00 2.11 -16.22
CA ASP A 160 0.44 2.31 -17.60
C ASP A 160 1.87 1.81 -17.87
N SER A 161 2.53 1.26 -16.86
CA SER A 161 3.92 0.83 -16.94
C SER A 161 4.17 -0.45 -16.14
N ASN A 162 5.33 -1.05 -16.43
CA ASN A 162 5.79 -2.23 -15.71
C ASN A 162 6.66 -1.90 -14.49
N MET A 163 6.84 -0.64 -14.11
CA MET A 163 7.71 -0.29 -12.98
C MET A 163 7.23 -0.82 -11.62
N ILE A 164 8.03 -0.67 -10.55
CA ILE A 164 7.65 -1.09 -9.20
C ILE A 164 6.74 -0.05 -8.53
N CYS A 165 7.13 1.23 -8.52
CA CYS A 165 6.51 2.27 -7.70
C CYS A 165 4.99 2.31 -7.84
N HIS A 166 4.54 2.44 -9.09
CA HIS A 166 3.14 2.54 -9.47
C HIS A 166 2.84 1.79 -10.77
N GLY A 167 3.61 0.73 -11.03
CA GLY A 167 3.44 -0.14 -12.18
C GLY A 167 3.07 -1.56 -11.78
N LYS A 168 2.90 -2.40 -12.80
CA LYS A 168 2.44 -3.78 -12.65
C LYS A 168 3.39 -4.64 -11.80
N SER A 169 4.70 -4.41 -11.83
CA SER A 169 5.68 -5.18 -11.05
C SER A 169 5.49 -5.01 -9.53
N GLY A 170 5.09 -3.82 -9.08
CA GLY A 170 4.77 -3.59 -7.67
C GLY A 170 3.58 -4.42 -7.21
N ILE A 171 2.53 -4.47 -8.02
CA ILE A 171 1.32 -5.27 -7.73
C ILE A 171 1.66 -6.77 -7.72
N VAL A 172 2.45 -7.24 -8.69
CA VAL A 172 2.90 -8.65 -8.74
C VAL A 172 3.72 -9.02 -7.52
N SER A 173 4.63 -8.14 -7.08
CA SER A 173 5.42 -8.35 -5.86
C SER A 173 4.53 -8.53 -4.62
N ILE A 174 3.44 -7.76 -4.53
CA ILE A 174 2.43 -7.90 -3.47
C ILE A 174 1.67 -9.23 -3.60
N CYS A 175 1.25 -9.61 -4.81
CA CYS A 175 0.61 -10.92 -5.05
C CYS A 175 1.49 -12.10 -4.61
N ILE A 176 2.81 -12.03 -4.88
CA ILE A 176 3.78 -13.03 -4.44
C ILE A 176 3.87 -13.06 -2.91
N LEU A 177 3.88 -11.91 -2.24
CA LEU A 177 3.86 -11.84 -0.77
C LEU A 177 2.63 -12.56 -0.21
N PHE A 178 1.43 -12.29 -0.75
CA PHE A 178 0.19 -12.95 -0.31
C PHE A 178 0.27 -14.47 -0.52
N ARG A 179 0.77 -14.91 -1.68
CA ARG A 179 1.00 -16.34 -1.96
C ARG A 179 1.96 -16.95 -0.94
N LYS A 180 3.03 -16.26 -0.55
CA LYS A 180 4.01 -16.75 0.43
C LYS A 180 3.43 -16.86 1.84
N LEU A 181 2.76 -15.82 2.33
CA LEU A 181 2.31 -15.72 3.73
C LEU A 181 1.07 -16.57 4.02
N ILE A 182 0.07 -16.53 3.13
CA ILE A 182 -1.24 -17.19 3.37
C ILE A 182 -1.55 -18.32 2.39
N LYS A 183 -0.59 -18.71 1.53
CA LYS A 183 -0.70 -19.83 0.59
C LYS A 183 -1.92 -19.75 -0.35
N THR A 184 -2.44 -18.55 -0.60
CA THR A 184 -3.53 -18.34 -1.55
C THR A 184 -3.04 -18.48 -2.99
N ARG A 185 -3.88 -19.09 -3.85
CA ARG A 185 -3.67 -19.21 -5.29
C ARG A 185 -4.49 -18.22 -6.12
N LYS A 186 -5.23 -17.31 -5.46
CA LYS A 186 -6.16 -16.37 -6.12
C LYS A 186 -5.46 -15.44 -7.13
N PHE A 187 -4.14 -15.28 -7.01
CA PHE A 187 -3.35 -14.39 -7.84
C PHE A 187 -2.46 -15.12 -8.86
N ASP A 188 -2.47 -16.46 -8.90
CA ASP A 188 -1.55 -17.23 -9.75
C ASP A 188 -1.72 -16.90 -11.24
N THR A 189 -2.96 -16.75 -11.71
CA THR A 189 -3.23 -16.32 -13.10
C THR A 189 -2.65 -14.95 -13.41
N PHE A 190 -2.75 -14.00 -12.48
CA PHE A 190 -2.22 -12.65 -12.70
C PHE A 190 -0.68 -12.65 -12.74
N ILE A 191 -0.04 -13.44 -11.86
CA ILE A 191 1.41 -13.61 -11.83
C ILE A 191 1.92 -14.26 -13.13
N ASN A 192 1.25 -15.32 -13.60
CA ASN A 192 1.63 -16.02 -14.84
C ASN A 192 1.44 -15.12 -16.09
N ASN A 193 0.32 -14.38 -16.16
CA ASN A 193 0.12 -13.45 -17.28
C ASN A 193 1.20 -12.36 -17.32
N TYR A 194 1.70 -11.93 -16.15
CA TYR A 194 2.80 -10.97 -16.09
C TYR A 194 4.12 -11.57 -16.58
N THR A 195 4.43 -12.82 -16.23
CA THR A 195 5.67 -13.45 -16.72
C THR A 195 5.68 -13.55 -18.24
N ASP A 196 4.56 -13.99 -18.83
CA ASP A 196 4.42 -14.13 -20.29
C ASP A 196 4.56 -12.77 -21.01
N GLU A 197 3.97 -11.72 -20.44
CA GLU A 197 4.05 -10.36 -21.00
C GLU A 197 5.48 -9.81 -20.99
N ILE A 198 6.18 -9.89 -19.84
CA ILE A 198 7.50 -9.28 -19.68
C ILE A 198 8.55 -10.00 -20.53
N GLU A 199 8.50 -11.32 -20.63
CA GLU A 199 9.38 -12.09 -21.52
C GLU A 199 9.26 -11.65 -22.98
N SER A 200 8.06 -11.26 -23.41
CA SER A 200 7.82 -10.80 -24.79
C SER A 200 8.35 -9.39 -25.10
N ILE A 201 8.66 -8.58 -24.08
CA ILE A 201 9.03 -7.16 -24.21
C ILE A 201 10.50 -6.91 -23.86
N PHE A 202 11.15 -7.84 -23.15
CA PHE A 202 12.46 -7.63 -22.54
C PHE A 202 13.59 -7.22 -23.50
N ASP A 203 13.48 -7.58 -24.79
CA ASP A 203 14.46 -7.24 -25.84
C ASP A 203 14.35 -5.80 -26.38
N LYS A 204 13.35 -5.01 -25.96
CA LYS A 204 13.12 -3.65 -26.47
C LYS A 204 13.64 -2.60 -25.49
N ASP A 205 14.82 -2.06 -25.83
CA ASP A 205 15.37 -0.76 -25.40
C ASP A 205 15.24 -0.46 -23.89
N ILE A 206 16.19 -0.98 -23.12
CA ILE A 206 16.34 -0.76 -21.67
C ILE A 206 16.63 0.73 -21.41
N ARG A 207 15.61 1.48 -21.03
CA ARG A 207 15.75 2.86 -20.57
C ARG A 207 15.41 2.94 -19.08
N ASN A 208 16.31 3.57 -18.33
CA ASN A 208 16.33 3.66 -16.85
C ASN A 208 16.61 2.32 -16.13
N LEU A 209 17.79 2.20 -15.53
CA LEU A 209 18.24 1.01 -14.78
C LEU A 209 17.89 1.07 -13.27
N GLY A 210 17.07 2.03 -12.84
CA GLY A 210 16.70 2.19 -11.43
C GLY A 210 15.93 1.01 -10.86
N PHE A 211 15.95 0.88 -9.53
CA PHE A 211 15.15 -0.11 -8.80
C PHE A 211 13.66 0.23 -8.83
N LEU A 212 13.29 1.45 -8.42
CA LEU A 212 11.90 1.80 -8.13
C LEU A 212 11.08 2.07 -9.41
N GLU A 213 11.71 2.69 -10.40
CA GLU A 213 11.05 3.12 -11.65
C GLU A 213 11.66 2.49 -12.92
N GLY A 214 12.78 1.78 -12.77
CA GLY A 214 13.54 1.26 -13.90
C GLY A 214 13.47 -0.27 -14.06
N THR A 215 14.21 -0.75 -15.07
CA THR A 215 14.21 -2.14 -15.49
C THR A 215 14.73 -3.10 -14.43
N THR A 216 15.62 -2.66 -13.52
CA THR A 216 16.13 -3.53 -12.45
C THR A 216 15.03 -4.01 -11.51
N GLY A 217 14.04 -3.15 -11.20
CA GLY A 217 12.88 -3.56 -10.40
C GLY A 217 12.01 -4.61 -11.10
N ILE A 218 11.84 -4.47 -12.42
CA ILE A 218 11.11 -5.44 -13.26
C ILE A 218 11.82 -6.80 -13.21
N ILE A 219 13.13 -6.83 -13.42
CA ILE A 219 13.92 -8.08 -13.39
C ILE A 219 13.83 -8.75 -12.03
N LEU A 220 13.97 -7.98 -10.94
CA LEU A 220 13.87 -8.53 -9.58
C LEU A 220 12.51 -9.17 -9.33
N THR A 221 11.44 -8.53 -9.81
CA THR A 221 10.07 -9.06 -9.72
C THR A 221 9.92 -10.33 -10.54
N LEU A 222 10.35 -10.31 -11.81
CA LEU A 222 10.30 -11.47 -12.70
C LEU A 222 11.07 -12.67 -12.12
N ASN A 223 12.27 -12.43 -11.57
CA ASN A 223 13.05 -13.46 -10.92
C ASN A 223 12.34 -14.05 -9.69
N GLU A 224 11.59 -13.25 -8.94
CA GLU A 224 10.78 -13.73 -7.80
C GLU A 224 9.56 -14.56 -8.23
N CYS A 225 9.02 -14.33 -9.44
CA CYS A 225 7.98 -15.18 -10.01
C CYS A 225 8.48 -16.63 -10.20
N PHE A 226 9.72 -16.80 -10.69
CA PHE A 226 10.33 -18.10 -10.98
C PHE A 226 11.02 -18.75 -9.78
N SER A 227 11.69 -17.95 -8.95
CA SER A 227 12.47 -18.43 -7.81
C SER A 227 11.78 -18.03 -6.51
N ASN A 228 11.18 -19.00 -5.81
CA ASN A 228 10.73 -18.82 -4.41
C ASN A 228 11.91 -18.76 -3.41
N LYS A 229 13.15 -18.62 -3.89
CA LYS A 229 14.38 -18.53 -3.08
C LYS A 229 15.13 -17.25 -3.44
N GLY A 230 14.59 -16.11 -3.02
CA GLY A 230 15.33 -14.85 -3.03
C GLY A 230 16.62 -15.00 -2.23
N LYS A 231 17.77 -14.64 -2.83
CA LYS A 231 19.07 -14.59 -2.13
C LYS A 231 19.25 -13.29 -1.33
N THR A 232 18.38 -12.32 -1.53
CA THR A 232 18.44 -10.98 -0.95
C THR A 232 17.09 -10.61 -0.31
N GLN A 233 17.06 -9.52 0.47
CA GLN A 233 15.87 -9.03 1.15
C GLN A 233 15.28 -7.78 0.48
N TRP A 234 15.41 -7.66 -0.85
CA TRP A 234 15.05 -6.45 -1.59
C TRP A 234 13.57 -6.06 -1.40
N MET A 235 12.68 -7.04 -1.28
CA MET A 235 11.24 -6.83 -1.03
C MET A 235 10.96 -6.06 0.28
N LYS A 236 11.87 -6.11 1.26
CA LYS A 236 11.73 -5.33 2.51
C LYS A 236 11.80 -3.82 2.28
N SER A 237 12.46 -3.36 1.22
CA SER A 237 12.45 -1.94 0.82
C SER A 237 11.06 -1.45 0.40
N LEU A 238 10.16 -2.40 0.07
CA LEU A 238 8.77 -2.15 -0.32
C LEU A 238 7.78 -2.46 0.82
N MET A 239 8.25 -2.64 2.05
CA MET A 239 7.44 -3.11 3.18
C MET A 239 6.77 -4.48 2.92
N LEU A 240 7.36 -5.30 2.05
CA LEU A 240 6.91 -6.66 1.76
C LEU A 240 7.80 -7.65 2.53
N PHE A 241 7.29 -8.12 3.66
CA PHE A 241 8.00 -8.96 4.62
C PHE A 241 7.60 -10.42 4.43
N ASP A 242 8.41 -11.22 3.73
CA ASP A 242 8.14 -12.65 3.56
C ASP A 242 8.47 -13.49 4.81
N ASP A 243 9.16 -12.89 5.78
CA ASP A 243 9.43 -13.42 7.12
C ASP A 243 8.44 -12.90 8.20
N PHE A 244 7.23 -12.52 7.78
CA PHE A 244 6.15 -12.04 8.64
C PHE A 244 5.47 -13.14 9.46
#